data_AF-A0A7V6SYB0-F1
#
_entry.id   AF-A0A7V6SYB0-F1
#
_cell.length_a   1.000
_cell.length_b   1.000
_cell.length_c   1.000
_cell.angle_alpha   90.00
_cell.angle_beta   90.00
_cell.angle_gamma   90.00
#
_symmetry.space_group_name_H-M   'P 1'
#
loop_
_entity.id
_entity.type
_entity.pdbx_description
1 polymer ?
#
loop_
_entity_poly.entity_id
_entity_poly.type
_entity_poly.pdbx_seq_one_letter_code
_entity_poly.pdbx_strand_id
1 'polypeptide(L)'
;MEILFKTILYLILIYSIFKIVFAFSKRRRKKDLYKMIEISFLEKHFKVDVRKIKIERLLNIIAMSNAIVFTTVLMSTMFIDILIIRELVSFILLFPTIYLVYYFVSKYLKKKVIKK
;
A
#
# COMPACT_ATOMS: atom_id res chain seq x y z
N MET A 1 12.11 19.30 11.78
CA MET A 1 12.80 18.94 10.52
C MET A 1 13.18 17.47 10.46
N GLU A 2 13.80 16.92 11.51
CA GLU A 2 14.26 15.53 11.53
C GLU A 2 13.15 14.49 11.30
N ILE A 3 11.97 14.64 11.94
CA ILE A 3 10.83 13.72 11.76
C ILE A 3 10.33 13.72 10.31
N LEU A 4 10.22 14.89 9.69
CA LEU A 4 9.80 15.02 8.29
C LEU A 4 10.82 14.35 7.36
N PHE A 5 12.11 14.57 7.60
CA PHE A 5 13.17 13.93 6.85
C PHE A 5 13.10 12.40 6.95
N LYS A 6 12.97 11.85 8.17
CA LYS A 6 12.81 10.40 8.40
C LYS A 6 11.57 9.84 7.70
N THR A 7 10.46 10.57 7.76
CA THR A 7 9.20 10.19 7.09
C THR A 7 9.39 10.08 5.58
N ILE A 8 10.00 11.09 4.96
CA ILE A 8 10.28 11.12 3.51
C ILE A 8 11.24 9.98 3.15
N LEU A 9 12.30 9.78 3.93
CA LEU A 9 13.28 8.73 3.72
C LEU A 9 12.62 7.34 3.75
N TYR A 10 11.82 7.03 4.77
CA TYR A 10 11.11 5.76 4.87
C TYR A 10 10.10 5.57 3.75
N LEU A 11 9.37 6.62 3.37
CA LEU A 11 8.44 6.57 2.25
C LEU A 11 9.15 6.20 0.94
N ILE A 12 10.27 6.85 0.63
CA ILE A 12 11.06 6.56 -0.57
C ILE A 12 11.61 5.14 -0.53
N LEU A 13 12.19 4.74 0.61
CA LEU A 13 12.81 3.42 0.77
C LEU A 13 11.79 2.29 0.60
N ILE A 14 10.66 2.37 1.31
CA ILE A 14 9.61 1.34 1.23
C ILE A 14 8.96 1.32 -0.16
N TYR A 15 8.67 2.49 -0.74
CA TYR A 15 8.14 2.57 -2.09
C TYR A 15 9.08 1.91 -3.11
N SER A 16 10.39 2.13 -2.98
CA SER A 16 11.41 1.52 -3.83
C SER A 16 11.42 0.01 -3.71
N ILE A 17 11.30 -0.53 -2.48
CA ILE A 17 11.19 -1.98 -2.24
C ILE A 17 9.97 -2.56 -2.97
N PHE A 18 8.77 -1.99 -2.78
CA PHE A 18 7.57 -2.48 -3.46
C PHE A 18 7.68 -2.37 -4.99
N LYS A 19 8.29 -1.30 -5.50
CA LYS A 19 8.55 -1.14 -6.93
C LYS A 19 9.45 -2.25 -7.48
N ILE A 20 10.51 -2.59 -6.77
CA ILE A 20 11.43 -3.67 -7.16
C ILE A 20 10.69 -5.02 -7.14
N VAL A 21 9.97 -5.32 -6.06
CA VAL A 21 9.15 -6.55 -5.94
C VAL A 21 8.15 -6.67 -7.10
N PHE A 22 7.47 -5.58 -7.46
CA PHE A 22 6.53 -5.58 -8.57
C PHE A 22 7.21 -5.61 -9.94
N ALA A 23 8.41 -5.06 -10.10
CA ALA A 23 9.19 -5.21 -11.33
C ALA A 23 9.57 -6.68 -11.58
N PHE A 24 9.97 -7.42 -10.55
CA PHE A 24 10.18 -8.86 -10.66
C PHE A 24 8.88 -9.62 -10.91
N SER A 25 7.78 -9.21 -10.26
CA SER A 25 6.47 -9.84 -10.43
C SER A 25 5.87 -9.62 -11.82
N LYS A 26 6.22 -8.53 -12.53
CA LYS A 26 5.79 -8.29 -13.93
C LYS A 26 6.22 -9.38 -14.91
N ARG A 27 7.21 -10.22 -14.57
CA ARG A 27 7.59 -11.40 -15.36
C ARG A 27 6.50 -12.48 -15.34
N ARG A 28 5.51 -12.41 -14.44
CA ARG A 28 4.37 -13.31 -14.35
C ARG A 28 3.29 -12.96 -15.39
N ARG A 29 2.40 -13.91 -15.69
CA ARG A 29 1.26 -13.67 -16.60
C ARG A 29 0.35 -12.60 -16.00
N LYS A 30 -0.19 -11.70 -16.82
CA LYS A 30 -1.09 -10.61 -16.38
C LYS A 30 -2.27 -11.11 -15.53
N LYS A 31 -2.82 -12.29 -15.85
CA LYS A 31 -3.93 -12.91 -15.11
C LYS A 31 -3.58 -13.22 -13.65
N ASP A 32 -2.33 -13.56 -13.37
CA ASP A 32 -1.88 -13.91 -12.02
C ASP A 32 -1.67 -12.66 -11.17
N LEU A 33 -1.31 -11.53 -11.80
CA LEU A 33 -1.19 -10.25 -11.11
C LEU A 33 -2.54 -9.79 -10.55
N TYR A 34 -3.65 -9.97 -11.26
CA TYR A 34 -4.98 -9.63 -10.75
C TYR A 34 -5.43 -10.49 -9.55
N LYS A 35 -4.77 -11.62 -9.30
CA LYS A 35 -5.06 -12.49 -8.15
C LYS A 35 -4.27 -12.10 -6.89
N MET A 36 -3.40 -11.10 -6.96
CA MET A 36 -2.69 -10.58 -5.78
C MET A 36 -3.68 -10.16 -4.70
N ILE A 37 -3.33 -10.38 -3.43
CA ILE A 37 -4.21 -10.15 -2.28
C ILE A 37 -4.68 -8.70 -2.25
N GLU A 38 -3.79 -7.74 -2.52
CA GLU A 38 -4.09 -6.31 -2.52
C GLU A 38 -5.10 -5.93 -3.62
N ILE A 39 -4.97 -6.53 -4.81
CA ILE A 39 -5.90 -6.32 -5.92
C ILE A 39 -7.24 -6.98 -5.61
N SER A 40 -7.19 -8.21 -5.10
CA SER A 40 -8.39 -8.94 -4.70
C SER A 40 -9.13 -8.25 -3.55
N PHE A 41 -8.40 -7.59 -2.65
CA PHE A 41 -8.99 -6.80 -1.57
C PHE A 41 -9.73 -5.57 -2.11
N LEU A 42 -9.13 -4.83 -3.04
CA LEU A 42 -9.81 -3.73 -3.74
C LEU A 42 -11.05 -4.20 -4.52
N GLU A 43 -10.95 -5.33 -5.22
CA GLU A 43 -12.04 -5.88 -6.02
C GLU A 43 -13.18 -6.42 -5.15
N LYS A 44 -12.90 -7.33 -4.22
CA LYS A 44 -13.91 -8.06 -3.45
C LYS A 44 -14.46 -7.24 -2.29
N HIS A 45 -13.58 -6.60 -1.52
CA HIS A 45 -14.00 -5.89 -0.30
C HIS A 45 -14.53 -4.50 -0.63
N PHE A 46 -13.78 -3.73 -1.42
CA PHE A 46 -14.17 -2.37 -1.79
C PHE A 46 -14.98 -2.28 -3.08
N LYS A 47 -15.26 -3.38 -3.79
CA LYS A 47 -16.06 -3.40 -5.03
C LYS A 47 -15.49 -2.44 -6.10
N VAL A 48 -14.17 -2.38 -6.23
CA VAL A 48 -13.50 -1.61 -7.29
C VAL A 48 -13.45 -2.47 -8.55
N ASP A 49 -13.88 -1.92 -9.68
CA ASP A 49 -13.76 -2.58 -10.99
C ASP A 49 -12.31 -2.51 -11.49
N VAL A 50 -11.46 -3.38 -10.93
CA VAL A 50 -10.02 -3.42 -11.20
C VAL A 50 -9.69 -3.79 -12.65
N ARG A 51 -10.59 -4.48 -13.35
CA ARG A 51 -10.41 -4.91 -14.76
C ARG A 51 -10.43 -3.74 -15.73
N LYS A 52 -11.09 -2.63 -15.38
CA LYS A 52 -11.08 -1.38 -16.16
C LYS A 52 -9.80 -0.55 -15.99
N ILE A 53 -8.89 -0.97 -15.11
CA ILE A 53 -7.66 -0.24 -14.80
C ILE A 53 -6.46 -0.99 -15.37
N LYS A 54 -5.54 -0.29 -16.04
CA LYS A 54 -4.27 -0.89 -16.50
C LYS A 54 -3.50 -1.46 -15.30
N ILE A 55 -3.09 -2.73 -15.38
CA ILE A 55 -2.39 -3.43 -14.29
C ILE A 55 -1.15 -2.69 -13.78
N GLU A 56 -0.37 -2.07 -14.66
CA GLU A 56 0.81 -1.28 -14.28
C GLU A 56 0.45 -0.11 -13.36
N ARG A 57 -0.68 0.54 -13.64
CA ARG A 57 -1.18 1.64 -12.83
C ARG A 57 -1.67 1.13 -11.48
N LEU A 58 -2.33 -0.02 -11.46
CA LEU A 58 -2.81 -0.66 -10.24
C LEU A 58 -1.64 -1.04 -9.33
N LEU A 59 -0.59 -1.67 -9.88
CA LEU A 59 0.63 -2.00 -9.16
C LEU A 59 1.34 -0.75 -8.60
N ASN A 60 1.40 0.35 -9.37
CA ASN A 60 1.98 1.60 -8.86
C ASN A 60 1.18 2.18 -7.70
N ILE A 61 -0.16 2.14 -7.77
CA ILE A 61 -1.04 2.61 -6.72
C ILE A 61 -0.88 1.74 -5.47
N ILE A 62 -0.82 0.42 -5.62
CA ILE A 62 -0.61 -0.52 -4.51
C ILE A 62 0.76 -0.30 -3.87
N ALA A 63 1.82 -0.11 -4.66
CA ALA A 63 3.16 0.17 -4.13
C ALA A 63 3.17 1.45 -3.29
N MET A 64 2.52 2.51 -3.78
CA MET A 64 2.37 3.76 -3.03
C MET A 64 1.52 3.57 -1.77
N SER A 65 0.42 2.82 -1.86
CA SER A 65 -0.48 2.55 -0.73
C SER A 65 0.24 1.81 0.38
N ASN A 66 0.95 0.74 0.04
CA ASN A 66 1.73 -0.02 1.01
C ASN A 66 2.89 0.81 1.59
N ALA A 67 3.56 1.63 0.78
CA ALA A 67 4.56 2.55 1.31
C ALA A 67 3.98 3.53 2.35
N ILE A 68 2.81 4.11 2.08
CA ILE A 68 2.11 4.96 3.05
C ILE A 68 1.76 4.19 4.31
N VAL A 69 1.22 2.98 4.18
CA VAL A 69 0.86 2.13 5.34
C VAL A 69 2.08 1.88 6.23
N PHE A 70 3.16 1.33 5.66
CA PHE A 70 4.35 0.97 6.43
C PHE A 70 5.05 2.20 7.03
N THR A 71 5.20 3.29 6.26
CA THR A 71 5.78 4.51 6.79
C THR A 71 4.94 5.08 7.94
N THR A 72 3.62 5.10 7.80
CA THR A 72 2.71 5.59 8.85
C THR A 72 2.86 4.76 10.12
N VAL A 73 2.83 3.44 10.00
CA VAL A 73 2.99 2.52 11.14
C VAL A 73 4.35 2.73 11.80
N LEU A 74 5.46 2.68 11.05
CA LEU A 74 6.81 2.82 11.60
C LEU A 74 7.02 4.16 12.30
N MET A 75 6.57 5.26 11.68
CA MET A 75 6.69 6.59 12.28
C MET A 75 5.83 6.70 13.54
N SER A 76 4.62 6.13 13.53
CA SER A 76 3.71 6.14 14.68
C SER A 76 4.19 5.30 15.87
N THR A 77 5.15 4.40 15.68
CA THR A 77 5.72 3.58 16.75
C THR A 77 7.17 3.93 17.08
N MET A 78 7.74 4.95 16.43
CA MET A 78 9.16 5.27 16.54
C MET A 78 9.58 5.70 17.95
N PHE A 79 8.66 6.24 18.74
CA PHE A 79 8.90 6.68 20.12
C PHE A 79 8.89 5.53 21.15
N ILE A 80 8.65 4.28 20.72
CA ILE A 80 8.66 3.11 21.61
C ILE A 80 10.05 2.50 21.59
N ASP A 81 10.77 2.63 22.70
CA ASP A 81 12.16 2.14 22.81
C ASP A 81 12.25 0.61 22.93
N ILE A 82 11.26 -0.01 23.57
CA ILE A 82 11.22 -1.46 23.78
C ILE A 82 10.80 -2.13 22.48
N LEU A 83 11.75 -2.80 21.82
CA LEU A 83 11.58 -3.42 20.50
C LEU A 83 10.36 -4.35 20.44
N ILE A 84 10.19 -5.24 21.42
CA ILE A 84 9.07 -6.19 21.47
C ILE A 84 7.73 -5.47 21.51
N ILE A 85 7.61 -4.42 22.34
CA ILE A 85 6.37 -3.64 22.46
C ILE A 85 6.13 -2.87 21.16
N ARG A 86 7.18 -2.28 20.57
CA ARG A 86 7.10 -1.55 19.30
C ARG A 86 6.55 -2.43 18.18
N GLU A 87 7.01 -3.68 18.09
CA GLU A 87 6.54 -4.65 17.09
C GLU A 87 5.09 -5.06 17.32
N LEU A 88 4.69 -5.33 18.57
CA LEU A 88 3.29 -5.65 18.91
C LEU A 88 2.35 -4.50 18.54
N VAL A 89 2.71 -3.26 18.90
CA VAL A 89 1.92 -2.07 18.54
C VAL A 89 1.90 -1.87 17.03
N SER A 90 3.04 -2.07 16.34
CA SER A 90 3.11 -1.97 14.88
C SER A 90 2.18 -2.96 14.19
N PHE A 91 2.14 -4.21 14.68
CA PHE A 91 1.27 -5.26 14.15
C PHE A 91 -0.21 -4.90 14.30
N ILE A 92 -0.61 -4.40 15.49
CA ILE A 92 -1.99 -3.97 15.75
C ILE A 92 -2.37 -2.77 14.86
N LEU A 93 -1.47 -1.79 14.70
CA LEU A 93 -1.70 -0.59 13.88
C LEU A 93 -1.73 -0.88 12.38
N LEU A 94 -1.11 -1.97 11.93
CA LEU A 94 -1.03 -2.32 10.53
C LEU A 94 -2.43 -2.53 9.91
N PHE A 95 -3.31 -3.26 10.60
CA PHE A 95 -4.66 -3.57 10.10
C PHE A 95 -5.55 -2.34 9.88
N PRO A 96 -5.77 -1.44 10.86
CA PRO A 96 -6.57 -0.24 10.65
C PRO A 96 -5.94 0.68 9.61
N THR A 97 -4.61 0.78 9.57
CA THR A 97 -3.91 1.62 8.60
C THR A 97 -4.09 1.09 7.17
N ILE A 98 -3.98 -0.22 6.96
CA ILE A 98 -4.28 -0.85 5.65
C ILE A 98 -5.72 -0.53 5.25
N TYR A 99 -6.68 -0.76 6.14
CA TYR A 99 -8.08 -0.54 5.82
C TYR A 99 -8.35 0.92 5.42
N LEU A 100 -7.85 1.88 6.20
CA LEU A 100 -8.03 3.31 5.94
C LEU A 100 -7.40 3.73 4.61
N VAL A 101 -6.14 3.36 4.37
CA VAL A 101 -5.46 3.73 3.11
C VAL A 101 -6.18 3.14 1.91
N TYR A 102 -6.53 1.85 1.96
CA TYR A 102 -7.23 1.19 0.85
C TYR A 102 -8.66 1.71 0.67
N TYR A 103 -9.33 2.17 1.74
CA TYR A 103 -10.62 2.86 1.63
C TYR A 103 -10.49 4.14 0.80
N PHE A 104 -9.51 5.00 1.08
CA PHE A 104 -9.29 6.22 0.29
C PHE A 104 -8.89 5.92 -1.15
N VAL A 105 -8.01 4.93 -1.35
CA VAL A 105 -7.62 4.47 -2.69
C VAL A 105 -8.84 3.96 -3.46
N SER A 106 -9.74 3.21 -2.82
CA SER A 106 -10.95 2.71 -3.46
C SER A 106 -11.86 3.85 -3.94
N LYS A 107 -12.05 4.89 -3.12
CA LYS A 107 -12.81 6.09 -3.50
C LYS A 107 -12.18 6.81 -4.68
N TYR A 108 -10.86 7.00 -4.65
CA TYR A 108 -10.11 7.60 -5.75
C TYR A 108 -10.27 6.81 -7.06
N LEU A 109 -10.13 5.49 -7.00
CA LEU A 109 -10.25 4.61 -8.16
C LEU A 109 -11.66 4.61 -8.73
N LYS A 110 -12.70 4.48 -7.90
CA LYS A 110 -14.10 4.53 -8.35
C LYS A 110 -14.45 5.83 -9.05
N LYS A 111 -14.01 6.98 -8.50
CA LYS A 111 -14.23 8.30 -9.11
C LYS A 111 -13.59 8.42 -10.49
N LYS A 112 -12.44 7.77 -10.71
CA LYS A 112 -11.75 7.79 -12.01
C LYS A 112 -12.31 6.81 -13.04
N VAL A 113 -12.90 5.70 -12.61
CA VAL A 113 -13.57 4.75 -13.52
C VAL A 113 -14.87 5.32 -14.06
N ILE A 114 -15.59 6.17 -13.30
CA ILE A 114 -16.83 6.82 -13.75
C ILE A 114 -16.58 7.99 -14.72
N LYS A 115 -15.38 8.58 -14.72
CA LYS A 115 -15.01 9.73 -15.56
C LYS A 115 -14.39 9.34 -16.92
N LYS A 116 -14.45 8.07 -17.30
CA LYS A 116 -13.98 7.55 -18.59
C LYS A 116 -15.12 6.83 -19.28
#